data_AF-A0A6C0JPU3-F1
#
_entry.id   AF-A0A6C0JPU3-F1
#
_cell.length_a   1.000
_cell.length_b   1.000
_cell.length_c   1.000
_cell.angle_alpha   90.00
_cell.angle_beta   90.00
_cell.angle_gamma   90.00
#
_symmetry.space_group_name_H-M   'P 1'
#
loop_
_entity.id
_entity.type
_entity.pdbx_description
1 polymer ?
#
loop_
_entity_poly.entity_id
_entity_poly.type
_entity_poly.pdbx_seq_one_letter_code
_entity_poly.pdbx_strand_id
1 'polypeptide(L)'
;MAQIYNMDCEQVFQNALAKYSKKPSDIIKINELKKVLDDLLKGKLELSFYGNILITSDPGEEFDDIAMLRYIVFTIKANVIVVLSGGSYTPEERLEYVKDVLPCFQGVQFNTQYNTRNGKFMFVPDNSIIQTGLDLVVNCGPCSTDTLNSIVDCMNPCSKFVSVGANDDCSLGPGINQKQTNTPGKLINIPDVWNNAIQNMRTKYKDEGAITLKNLSVDISRFVLFPNPKKVGLTELCQPKVYKCMKEAIAMFTVSRPPVEYGLRVNTGNSIVVAQVYTNYKKDETYVYGLSVLKQYMDLAISKNLSIEHYESAAIPIMAACNMGGVYIPGKFGYLPTDKLAKETIGCLTPESAKTFLDNIEELDEFTPAYDVLACLIGILNL
;
A
#
# COMPACT_ATOMS: atom_id res chain seq x y z
N MET A 1 35.43 14.39 -2.24
CA MET A 1 35.08 13.65 -1.00
C MET A 1 35.42 14.48 0.25
N ALA A 2 34.77 15.64 0.42
CA ALA A 2 34.99 16.51 1.57
C ALA A 2 33.80 17.48 1.72
N GLN A 3 32.75 17.06 2.42
CA GLN A 3 31.71 17.94 3.00
C GLN A 3 30.70 17.21 3.92
N ILE A 4 31.08 16.11 4.57
CA ILE A 4 30.21 15.43 5.56
C ILE A 4 30.66 15.89 6.95
N TYR A 5 30.35 17.14 7.31
CA TYR A 5 30.56 17.67 8.67
C TYR A 5 29.21 17.75 9.37
N ASN A 6 29.08 17.02 10.49
CA ASN A 6 28.20 17.25 11.64
C ASN A 6 26.90 18.05 11.38
N MET A 7 25.99 17.52 10.56
CA MET A 7 24.62 17.99 10.65
C MET A 7 24.03 17.52 11.98
N ASP A 8 23.52 18.48 12.75
CA ASP A 8 22.76 18.21 13.97
C ASP A 8 21.51 17.36 13.63
N CYS A 9 21.15 16.42 14.51
CA CYS A 9 20.00 15.54 14.31
C CYS A 9 18.70 16.32 14.24
N GLU A 10 18.59 17.41 15.02
CA GLU A 10 17.43 18.29 14.94
C GLU A 10 17.35 18.96 13.57
N GLN A 11 18.48 19.40 12.99
CA GLN A 11 18.49 19.97 11.64
C GLN A 11 18.06 18.95 10.57
N VAL A 12 18.51 17.69 10.67
CA VAL A 12 18.06 16.61 9.76
C VAL A 12 16.56 16.41 9.86
N PHE A 13 16.02 16.37 11.08
CA PHE A 13 14.59 16.22 11.30
C PHE A 13 13.79 17.41 10.76
N GLN A 14 14.24 18.64 10.99
CA GLN A 14 13.58 19.84 10.45
C GLN A 14 13.62 19.87 8.91
N ASN A 15 14.73 19.46 8.29
CA ASN A 15 14.83 19.32 6.84
C ASN A 15 13.84 18.27 6.30
N ALA A 16 13.71 17.14 6.99
CA ALA A 16 12.75 16.10 6.63
C ALA A 16 11.32 16.63 6.69
N LEU A 17 10.92 17.31 7.77
CA LEU A 17 9.60 17.96 7.87
C LEU A 17 9.38 18.95 6.72
N ALA A 18 10.34 19.85 6.48
CA ALA A 18 10.25 20.84 5.41
C ALA A 18 10.14 20.21 4.01
N LYS A 19 10.68 19.00 3.80
CA LYS A 19 10.67 18.28 2.53
C LYS A 19 9.41 17.43 2.34
N TYR A 20 9.04 16.62 3.32
CA TYR A 20 8.00 15.59 3.19
C TYR A 20 6.61 16.05 3.67
N SER A 21 6.51 17.15 4.42
CA SER A 21 5.23 17.79 4.74
C SER A 21 4.76 18.78 3.67
N LYS A 22 5.49 18.91 2.55
CA LYS A 22 5.11 19.83 1.46
C LYS A 22 3.75 19.42 0.89
N LYS A 23 2.91 20.44 0.65
CA LYS A 23 1.63 20.22 -0.03
C LYS A 23 1.87 19.70 -1.45
N PRO A 24 1.14 18.66 -1.88
CA PRO A 24 1.23 18.13 -3.23
C PRO A 24 0.69 19.16 -4.23
N SER A 25 1.19 19.10 -5.47
CA SER A 25 0.83 20.03 -6.54
C SER A 25 -0.62 19.90 -6.99
N ASP A 26 -1.20 18.70 -6.92
CA ASP A 26 -2.58 18.43 -7.35
C ASP A 26 -3.56 18.28 -6.17
N ILE A 27 -3.71 19.36 -5.40
CA ILE A 27 -4.60 19.40 -4.25
C ILE A 27 -6.08 19.21 -4.63
N ILE A 28 -6.46 19.59 -5.87
CA ILE A 28 -7.83 19.46 -6.37
C ILE A 28 -8.16 17.97 -6.53
N LYS A 29 -7.29 17.20 -7.18
CA LYS A 29 -7.50 15.76 -7.35
C LYS A 29 -7.53 15.03 -6.01
N ILE A 30 -6.67 15.41 -5.07
CA ILE A 30 -6.65 14.82 -3.73
C ILE A 30 -7.97 15.05 -3.00
N ASN A 31 -8.50 16.28 -3.04
CA ASN A 31 -9.78 16.59 -2.41
C ASN A 31 -10.96 15.85 -3.07
N GLU A 32 -10.92 15.69 -4.40
CA GLU A 32 -11.88 14.85 -5.13
C GLU A 32 -11.82 13.40 -4.64
N LEU A 33 -10.64 12.80 -4.60
CA LEU A 33 -10.45 11.41 -4.14
C LEU A 33 -10.83 11.21 -2.68
N LYS A 34 -10.51 12.18 -1.79
CA LYS A 34 -10.96 12.17 -0.39
C LYS A 34 -12.49 12.16 -0.28
N LYS A 35 -13.17 12.98 -1.09
CA LYS A 35 -14.63 13.03 -1.11
C LYS A 35 -15.23 11.71 -1.60
N VAL A 36 -14.69 11.15 -2.68
CA VAL A 36 -15.18 9.86 -3.22
C VAL A 36 -14.96 8.74 -2.21
N LEU A 37 -13.81 8.72 -1.53
CA LEU A 37 -13.55 7.75 -0.45
C LEU A 37 -14.55 7.92 0.70
N ASP A 38 -14.81 9.15 1.16
CA ASP A 38 -15.80 9.43 2.21
C ASP A 38 -17.21 8.98 1.81
N ASP A 39 -17.63 9.28 0.57
CA ASP A 39 -18.93 8.88 0.05
C ASP A 39 -19.04 7.34 -0.09
N LEU A 40 -17.95 6.65 -0.44
CA LEU A 40 -17.89 5.17 -0.43
C LEU A 40 -18.10 4.63 0.98
N LEU A 41 -17.28 5.08 1.94
CA LEU A 41 -17.28 4.59 3.32
C LEU A 41 -18.61 4.85 4.04
N LYS A 42 -19.32 5.92 3.67
CA LYS A 42 -20.66 6.26 4.18
C LYS A 42 -21.80 5.57 3.43
N GLY A 43 -21.49 4.71 2.45
CA GLY A 43 -22.50 4.00 1.64
C GLY A 43 -23.35 4.91 0.76
N LYS A 44 -22.83 6.10 0.40
CA LYS A 44 -23.50 7.06 -0.49
C LYS A 44 -23.22 6.80 -1.97
N LEU A 45 -22.20 6.01 -2.27
CA LEU A 45 -21.89 5.59 -3.63
C LEU A 45 -22.57 4.27 -3.97
N GLU A 46 -23.28 4.27 -5.09
CA GLU A 46 -23.69 3.04 -5.75
C GLU A 46 -22.63 2.68 -6.80
N LEU A 47 -21.89 1.60 -6.55
CA LEU A 47 -20.88 1.11 -7.49
C LEU A 47 -21.51 0.12 -8.46
N SER A 48 -21.45 0.43 -9.76
CA SER A 48 -21.92 -0.42 -10.83
C SER A 48 -20.96 -0.36 -12.00
N PHE A 49 -20.71 -1.51 -12.64
CA PHE A 49 -19.87 -1.60 -13.82
C PHE A 49 -20.40 -2.70 -14.74
N TYR A 50 -20.65 -2.34 -16.00
CA TYR A 50 -21.08 -3.29 -17.03
C TYR A 50 -19.85 -3.90 -17.69
N GLY A 51 -19.57 -5.16 -17.37
CA GLY A 51 -18.43 -5.89 -17.92
C GLY A 51 -17.75 -6.76 -16.86
N ASN A 52 -16.61 -7.34 -17.24
CA ASN A 52 -15.77 -8.12 -16.36
C ASN A 52 -14.60 -7.27 -15.84
N ILE A 53 -14.47 -7.22 -14.51
CA ILE A 53 -13.37 -6.56 -13.82
C ILE A 53 -12.39 -7.64 -13.37
N LEU A 54 -11.10 -7.45 -13.59
CA LEU A 54 -10.05 -8.20 -12.93
C LEU A 54 -9.26 -7.30 -11.99
N ILE A 55 -8.99 -7.79 -10.78
CA ILE A 55 -8.19 -7.10 -9.77
C ILE A 55 -7.11 -8.07 -9.31
N THR A 56 -5.83 -7.68 -9.41
CA THR A 56 -4.76 -8.37 -8.67
C THR A 56 -4.66 -7.78 -7.28
N SER A 57 -4.44 -8.58 -6.24
CA SER A 57 -4.40 -8.11 -4.85
C SER A 57 -3.49 -9.00 -4.02
N ASP A 58 -2.84 -8.44 -3.01
CA ASP A 58 -1.90 -9.14 -2.15
C ASP A 58 -2.25 -8.98 -0.65
N PRO A 59 -3.47 -9.39 -0.25
CA PRO A 59 -3.93 -9.23 1.12
C PRO A 59 -3.04 -9.99 2.10
N GLY A 60 -2.87 -9.40 3.28
CA GLY A 60 -1.92 -9.86 4.31
C GLY A 60 -0.66 -9.01 4.37
N GLU A 61 -0.44 -8.13 3.39
CA GLU A 61 0.66 -7.18 3.41
C GLU A 61 0.24 -5.80 3.96
N GLU A 62 -0.88 -5.25 3.47
CA GLU A 62 -1.45 -3.96 3.83
C GLU A 62 -2.98 -4.06 4.06
N PHE A 63 -3.58 -3.04 4.68
CA PHE A 63 -5.01 -3.05 5.03
C PHE A 63 -5.91 -2.63 3.85
N ASP A 64 -5.42 -1.84 2.91
CA ASP A 64 -6.23 -1.32 1.81
C ASP A 64 -6.68 -2.41 0.82
N ASP A 65 -5.96 -3.53 0.70
CA ASP A 65 -6.47 -4.75 0.07
C ASP A 65 -7.77 -5.24 0.74
N ILE A 66 -7.76 -5.35 2.08
CA ILE A 66 -8.91 -5.81 2.87
C ILE A 66 -10.09 -4.85 2.70
N ALA A 67 -9.82 -3.54 2.71
CA ALA A 67 -10.85 -2.53 2.45
C ALA A 67 -11.42 -2.65 1.03
N MET A 68 -10.57 -2.86 0.02
CA MET A 68 -10.97 -3.02 -1.39
C MET A 68 -11.82 -4.28 -1.60
N LEU A 69 -11.43 -5.41 -1.01
CA LEU A 69 -12.25 -6.63 -1.03
C LEU A 69 -13.63 -6.41 -0.38
N ARG A 70 -13.67 -5.71 0.76
CA ARG A 70 -14.91 -5.49 1.50
C ARG A 70 -15.85 -4.47 0.85
N TYR A 71 -15.32 -3.35 0.39
CA TYR A 71 -16.11 -2.19 -0.07
C TYR A 71 -16.29 -2.10 -1.57
N ILE A 72 -15.44 -2.79 -2.35
CA ILE A 72 -15.57 -2.85 -3.80
C ILE A 72 -16.05 -4.25 -4.21
N VAL A 73 -15.23 -5.28 -4.01
CA VAL A 73 -15.51 -6.63 -4.55
C VAL A 73 -16.82 -7.20 -4.02
N PHE A 74 -17.06 -7.09 -2.71
CA PHE A 74 -18.25 -7.66 -2.09
C PHE A 74 -19.56 -6.89 -2.39
N THR A 75 -19.48 -5.62 -2.83
CA THR A 75 -20.66 -4.72 -2.90
C THR A 75 -20.99 -4.25 -4.30
N ILE A 76 -20.03 -4.23 -5.23
CA ILE A 76 -20.21 -3.70 -6.57
C ILE A 76 -21.21 -4.53 -7.39
N LYS A 77 -21.98 -3.84 -8.24
CA LYS A 77 -22.80 -4.46 -9.30
C LYS A 77 -21.94 -4.76 -10.53
N ALA A 78 -21.15 -5.83 -10.46
CA ALA A 78 -20.27 -6.27 -11.56
C ALA A 78 -19.93 -7.78 -11.47
N ASN A 79 -19.27 -8.29 -12.50
CA ASN A 79 -18.54 -9.56 -12.43
C ASN A 79 -17.07 -9.27 -12.12
N VAL A 80 -16.56 -9.79 -10.99
CA VAL A 80 -15.21 -9.49 -10.51
C VAL A 80 -14.37 -10.76 -10.43
N ILE A 81 -13.18 -10.74 -11.03
CA ILE A 81 -12.15 -11.76 -10.87
C ILE A 81 -11.09 -11.16 -9.96
N VAL A 82 -10.81 -11.80 -8.83
CA VAL A 82 -9.72 -11.39 -7.94
C VAL A 82 -8.60 -12.39 -8.04
N VAL A 83 -7.47 -11.97 -8.60
CA VAL A 83 -6.24 -12.76 -8.58
C VAL A 83 -5.52 -12.52 -7.27
N LEU A 84 -5.38 -13.56 -6.46
CA LEU A 84 -4.58 -13.49 -5.24
C LEU A 84 -3.12 -13.74 -5.57
N SER A 85 -2.34 -12.67 -5.44
CA SER A 85 -0.93 -12.58 -5.79
C SER A 85 -0.06 -13.57 -5.03
N GLY A 86 1.02 -14.05 -5.66
CA GLY A 86 2.10 -14.73 -4.95
C GLY A 86 3.02 -13.77 -4.19
N GLY A 87 4.29 -14.14 -4.03
CA GLY A 87 5.31 -13.33 -3.38
C GLY A 87 5.65 -13.85 -1.98
N SER A 88 5.60 -12.98 -0.97
CA SER A 88 5.91 -13.36 0.43
C SER A 88 4.98 -14.48 0.92
N TYR A 89 3.71 -14.44 0.52
CA TYR A 89 2.69 -15.45 0.82
C TYR A 89 2.25 -16.15 -0.47
N THR A 90 1.86 -17.40 -0.33
CA THR A 90 1.17 -18.17 -1.38
C THR A 90 -0.27 -17.69 -1.56
N PRO A 91 -0.88 -17.86 -2.75
CA PRO A 91 -2.28 -17.54 -2.95
C PRO A 91 -3.21 -18.21 -1.92
N GLU A 92 -2.92 -19.45 -1.53
CA GLU A 92 -3.66 -20.19 -0.52
C GLU A 92 -3.60 -19.54 0.86
N GLU A 93 -2.39 -19.17 1.32
CA GLU A 93 -2.22 -18.43 2.59
C GLU A 93 -3.01 -17.12 2.58
N ARG A 94 -3.03 -16.41 1.45
CA ARG A 94 -3.78 -15.17 1.28
C ARG A 94 -5.29 -15.40 1.31
N LEU A 95 -5.78 -16.45 0.66
CA LEU A 95 -7.20 -16.79 0.68
C LEU A 95 -7.67 -17.12 2.09
N GLU A 96 -6.88 -17.88 2.85
CA GLU A 96 -7.18 -18.19 4.25
C GLU A 96 -7.14 -16.94 5.13
N TYR A 97 -6.18 -16.04 4.92
CA TYR A 97 -6.15 -14.74 5.60
C TYR A 97 -7.41 -13.90 5.31
N VAL A 98 -7.84 -13.82 4.05
CA VAL A 98 -9.07 -13.10 3.67
C VAL A 98 -10.29 -13.69 4.38
N LYS A 99 -10.44 -15.01 4.41
CA LYS A 99 -11.54 -15.68 5.13
C LYS A 99 -11.52 -15.37 6.62
N ASP A 100 -10.32 -15.35 7.20
CA ASP A 100 -10.12 -15.11 8.63
C ASP A 100 -10.50 -13.68 9.04
N VAL A 101 -10.11 -12.70 8.23
CA VAL A 101 -10.33 -11.25 8.48
C VAL A 101 -11.71 -10.79 8.04
N LEU A 102 -12.24 -11.33 6.94
CA LEU A 102 -13.52 -10.95 6.34
C LEU A 102 -14.47 -12.16 6.30
N PRO A 103 -15.29 -12.36 7.34
CA PRO A 103 -16.18 -13.52 7.44
C PRO A 103 -17.19 -13.67 6.29
N CYS A 104 -17.46 -12.59 5.54
CA CYS A 104 -18.33 -12.65 4.36
C CYS A 104 -17.76 -13.49 3.21
N PHE A 105 -16.46 -13.82 3.25
CA PHE A 105 -15.80 -14.73 2.33
C PHE A 105 -15.63 -16.14 2.90
N GLN A 106 -16.26 -16.49 4.04
CA GLN A 106 -16.20 -17.86 4.54
C GLN A 106 -16.77 -18.86 3.53
N GLY A 107 -16.07 -19.99 3.36
CA GLY A 107 -16.44 -21.04 2.40
C GLY A 107 -16.06 -20.76 0.93
N VAL A 108 -15.40 -19.63 0.64
CA VAL A 108 -14.91 -19.40 -0.73
C VAL A 108 -13.75 -20.34 -1.10
N GLN A 109 -13.65 -20.69 -2.36
CA GLN A 109 -12.63 -21.53 -2.95
C GLN A 109 -12.17 -20.92 -4.27
N PHE A 110 -10.94 -21.25 -4.67
CA PHE A 110 -10.44 -20.82 -5.96
C PHE A 110 -11.27 -21.37 -7.12
N ASN A 111 -11.36 -20.56 -8.18
CA ASN A 111 -12.03 -20.89 -9.44
C ASN A 111 -13.51 -21.26 -9.29
N THR A 112 -14.12 -20.90 -8.16
CA THR A 112 -15.56 -21.03 -7.94
C THR A 112 -16.19 -19.65 -7.93
N GLN A 113 -17.28 -19.50 -8.64
CA GLN A 113 -18.01 -18.24 -8.71
C GLN A 113 -19.00 -18.13 -7.55
N TYR A 114 -18.97 -16.98 -6.87
CA TYR A 114 -19.83 -16.66 -5.74
C TYR A 114 -20.71 -15.46 -6.08
N ASN A 115 -21.97 -15.49 -5.65
CA ASN A 115 -22.84 -14.34 -5.77
C ASN A 115 -22.64 -13.42 -4.56
N THR A 116 -22.52 -12.12 -4.81
CA THR A 116 -22.72 -11.11 -3.78
C THR A 116 -24.18 -10.67 -3.80
N ARG A 117 -24.54 -9.71 -2.93
CA ARG A 117 -25.86 -9.06 -2.98
C ARG A 117 -26.15 -8.40 -4.34
N ASN A 118 -25.10 -7.95 -5.03
CA ASN A 118 -25.19 -7.00 -6.13
C ASN A 118 -24.53 -7.50 -7.43
N GLY A 119 -23.71 -8.54 -7.36
CA GLY A 119 -22.90 -9.02 -8.48
C GLY A 119 -22.34 -10.41 -8.23
N LYS A 120 -21.23 -10.73 -8.89
CA LYS A 120 -20.54 -12.02 -8.81
C LYS A 120 -19.06 -11.79 -8.65
N PHE A 121 -18.39 -12.66 -7.89
CA PHE A 121 -16.94 -12.66 -7.81
C PHE A 121 -16.36 -14.07 -7.86
N MET A 122 -15.09 -14.17 -8.19
CA MET A 122 -14.30 -15.41 -8.16
C MET A 122 -12.88 -15.08 -7.74
N PHE A 123 -12.34 -15.86 -6.81
CA PHE A 123 -10.90 -15.84 -6.53
C PHE A 123 -10.18 -16.78 -7.48
N VAL A 124 -9.03 -16.34 -7.99
CA VAL A 124 -8.13 -17.10 -8.86
C VAL A 124 -6.73 -17.05 -8.24
N PRO A 125 -5.99 -18.17 -8.17
CA PRO A 125 -4.63 -18.10 -7.69
C PRO A 125 -3.73 -17.50 -8.77
N ASP A 126 -2.72 -16.72 -8.36
CA ASP A 126 -1.64 -16.32 -9.26
C ASP A 126 -1.00 -17.54 -9.96
N ASN A 127 -0.39 -17.32 -11.11
CA ASN A 127 0.09 -18.36 -12.04
C ASN A 127 -1.03 -19.17 -12.70
N SER A 128 -2.25 -18.63 -12.72
CA SER A 128 -3.38 -19.17 -13.48
C SER A 128 -3.59 -18.39 -14.78
N ILE A 129 -4.17 -19.08 -15.77
CA ILE A 129 -4.57 -18.50 -17.05
C ILE A 129 -5.98 -17.93 -16.92
N ILE A 130 -6.12 -16.64 -17.19
CA ILE A 130 -7.42 -15.99 -17.35
C ILE A 130 -8.00 -16.37 -18.72
N GLN A 131 -9.29 -16.71 -18.77
CA GLN A 131 -9.96 -17.16 -20.01
C GLN A 131 -11.18 -16.31 -20.38
N THR A 132 -11.45 -15.25 -19.63
CA THR A 132 -12.64 -14.40 -19.77
C THR A 132 -12.23 -13.04 -20.31
N GLY A 133 -12.96 -12.51 -21.30
CA GLY A 133 -12.75 -11.16 -21.82
C GLY A 133 -12.84 -10.10 -20.71
N LEU A 134 -11.86 -9.20 -20.63
CA LEU A 134 -11.72 -8.20 -19.54
C LEU A 134 -11.99 -6.78 -20.04
N ASP A 135 -12.83 -6.05 -19.31
CA ASP A 135 -13.21 -4.66 -19.64
C ASP A 135 -12.52 -3.64 -18.72
N LEU A 136 -12.17 -4.06 -17.50
CA LEU A 136 -11.38 -3.29 -16.55
C LEU A 136 -10.37 -4.21 -15.86
N VAL A 137 -9.11 -3.80 -15.83
CA VAL A 137 -8.06 -4.42 -15.03
C VAL A 137 -7.56 -3.40 -14.02
N VAL A 138 -7.46 -3.78 -12.76
CA VAL A 138 -6.85 -2.97 -11.69
C VAL A 138 -5.70 -3.75 -11.09
N ASN A 139 -4.49 -3.25 -11.26
CA ASN A 139 -3.28 -3.88 -10.75
C ASN A 139 -2.93 -3.37 -9.35
N CYS A 140 -3.46 -4.03 -8.33
CA CYS A 140 -3.22 -3.71 -6.92
C CYS A 140 -2.21 -4.64 -6.25
N GLY A 141 -1.83 -5.77 -6.86
CA GLY A 141 -0.78 -6.65 -6.35
C GLY A 141 0.11 -7.22 -7.45
N PRO A 142 1.36 -7.62 -7.14
CA PRO A 142 2.27 -8.20 -8.11
C PRO A 142 1.75 -9.56 -8.59
N CYS A 143 1.99 -9.93 -9.85
CA CYS A 143 1.60 -11.24 -10.36
C CYS A 143 2.73 -11.91 -11.14
N SER A 144 2.52 -13.18 -11.46
CA SER A 144 3.42 -13.95 -12.30
C SER A 144 3.38 -13.43 -13.74
N THR A 145 4.44 -13.72 -14.49
CA THR A 145 4.51 -13.38 -15.91
C THR A 145 3.41 -14.09 -16.70
N ASP A 146 3.08 -15.32 -16.34
CA ASP A 146 2.03 -16.11 -16.99
C ASP A 146 0.65 -15.47 -16.77
N THR A 147 0.34 -15.06 -15.53
CA THR A 147 -0.88 -14.33 -15.23
C THR A 147 -0.92 -12.98 -15.96
N LEU A 148 0.16 -12.19 -15.92
CA LEU A 148 0.22 -10.90 -16.61
C LEU A 148 -0.01 -11.05 -18.13
N ASN A 149 0.64 -12.03 -18.76
CA ASN A 149 0.44 -12.31 -20.18
C ASN A 149 -1.00 -12.72 -20.48
N SER A 150 -1.60 -13.59 -19.65
CA SER A 150 -3.00 -13.99 -19.83
C SER A 150 -3.98 -12.83 -19.67
N ILE A 151 -3.69 -11.88 -18.77
CA ILE A 151 -4.47 -10.64 -18.64
C ILE A 151 -4.41 -9.84 -19.93
N VAL A 152 -3.20 -9.56 -20.43
CA VAL A 152 -2.99 -8.84 -21.70
C VAL A 152 -3.72 -9.55 -22.84
N ASP A 153 -3.71 -10.87 -22.85
CA ASP A 153 -4.33 -11.64 -23.91
C ASP A 153 -5.85 -11.64 -23.90
N CYS A 154 -6.44 -11.54 -22.70
CA CYS A 154 -7.88 -11.54 -22.49
C CYS A 154 -8.50 -10.15 -22.41
N MET A 155 -7.75 -9.06 -22.54
CA MET A 155 -8.37 -7.72 -22.58
C MET A 155 -9.27 -7.57 -23.82
N ASN A 156 -10.44 -6.97 -23.64
CA ASN A 156 -11.30 -6.58 -24.76
C ASN A 156 -10.77 -5.28 -25.40
N PRO A 157 -11.06 -5.02 -26.70
CA PRO A 157 -10.85 -3.70 -27.28
C PRO A 157 -11.56 -2.60 -26.48
N CYS A 158 -10.99 -1.40 -26.44
CA CYS A 158 -11.48 -0.26 -25.65
C CYS A 158 -11.56 -0.48 -24.12
N SER A 159 -10.99 -1.56 -23.58
CA SER A 159 -10.92 -1.79 -22.14
C SER A 159 -9.95 -0.84 -21.43
N LYS A 160 -10.00 -0.83 -20.10
CA LYS A 160 -9.18 0.02 -19.24
C LYS A 160 -8.24 -0.81 -18.38
N PHE A 161 -7.01 -0.34 -18.22
CA PHE A 161 -6.04 -0.88 -17.29
C PHE A 161 -5.60 0.23 -16.34
N VAL A 162 -5.79 0.01 -15.04
CA VAL A 162 -5.40 0.91 -13.95
C VAL A 162 -4.24 0.28 -13.20
N SER A 163 -3.10 0.97 -13.13
CA SER A 163 -1.96 0.56 -12.32
C SER A 163 -1.83 1.42 -11.06
N VAL A 164 -1.32 0.83 -9.98
CA VAL A 164 -0.95 1.56 -8.76
C VAL A 164 0.56 1.68 -8.66
N GLY A 165 1.07 2.90 -8.57
CA GLY A 165 2.50 3.17 -8.38
C GLY A 165 3.41 2.92 -9.57
N ALA A 166 2.84 2.84 -10.78
CA ALA A 166 3.60 2.95 -12.03
C ALA A 166 4.01 4.41 -12.30
N ASN A 167 4.69 4.67 -13.41
CA ASN A 167 4.85 6.03 -13.94
C ASN A 167 3.54 6.52 -14.59
N ASP A 168 3.45 7.80 -14.92
CA ASP A 168 2.23 8.39 -15.53
C ASP A 168 1.81 7.72 -16.85
N ASP A 169 2.77 7.16 -17.59
CA ASP A 169 2.53 6.40 -18.82
C ASP A 169 2.22 4.90 -18.58
N CYS A 170 2.06 4.50 -17.31
CA CYS A 170 1.89 3.14 -16.80
C CYS A 170 3.10 2.20 -16.99
N SER A 171 4.24 2.72 -17.44
CA SER A 171 5.49 1.96 -17.46
C SER A 171 5.98 1.65 -16.05
N LEU A 172 6.98 0.75 -15.96
CA LEU A 172 7.62 0.30 -14.73
C LEU A 172 8.00 1.50 -13.87
N GLY A 173 7.20 1.71 -12.85
CA GLY A 173 7.44 2.70 -11.82
C GLY A 173 8.07 2.06 -10.60
N PRO A 174 8.10 2.79 -9.49
CA PRO A 174 8.57 2.24 -8.25
C PRO A 174 7.67 1.11 -7.73
N GLY A 175 6.33 1.17 -7.88
CA GLY A 175 5.35 0.32 -7.18
C GLY A 175 5.66 -1.19 -7.07
N ILE A 176 5.30 -1.78 -5.94
CA ILE A 176 5.52 -3.22 -5.69
C ILE A 176 4.70 -4.08 -6.66
N ASN A 177 3.57 -3.54 -7.14
CA ASN A 177 2.61 -4.19 -8.02
C ASN A 177 3.15 -4.38 -9.45
N GLN A 178 4.29 -3.79 -9.79
CA GLN A 178 4.99 -4.03 -11.06
C GLN A 178 6.07 -5.11 -10.94
N LYS A 179 6.28 -5.70 -9.75
CA LYS A 179 7.18 -6.84 -9.55
C LYS A 179 6.53 -8.14 -9.99
N GLN A 180 7.34 -9.18 -10.11
CA GLN A 180 6.92 -10.52 -10.51
C GLN A 180 7.01 -11.49 -9.33
N THR A 181 6.14 -12.50 -9.36
CA THR A 181 6.02 -13.55 -8.32
C THR A 181 6.44 -14.93 -8.82
N ASN A 182 7.10 -15.01 -9.99
CA ASN A 182 7.50 -16.27 -10.65
C ASN A 182 8.33 -17.22 -9.76
N THR A 183 8.94 -16.70 -8.69
CA THR A 183 9.65 -17.52 -7.71
C THR A 183 8.87 -17.50 -6.39
N PRO A 184 8.44 -18.66 -5.86
CA PRO A 184 7.75 -18.75 -4.58
C PRO A 184 8.53 -18.06 -3.46
N GLY A 185 7.83 -17.30 -2.61
CA GLY A 185 8.45 -16.58 -1.49
C GLY A 185 9.20 -15.31 -1.87
N LYS A 186 9.21 -14.91 -3.16
CA LYS A 186 10.03 -13.78 -3.63
C LYS A 186 9.26 -12.83 -4.53
N LEU A 187 9.58 -11.55 -4.37
CA LEU A 187 9.21 -10.49 -5.30
C LEU A 187 10.45 -10.09 -6.09
N ILE A 188 10.42 -10.31 -7.40
CA ILE A 188 11.56 -10.07 -8.28
C ILE A 188 11.25 -8.95 -9.25
N ASN A 189 12.24 -8.11 -9.52
CA ASN A 189 12.16 -7.16 -10.61
C ASN A 189 12.82 -7.81 -11.83
N ILE A 190 12.02 -8.26 -12.80
CA ILE A 190 12.54 -8.72 -14.08
C ILE A 190 12.43 -7.53 -15.05
N PRO A 191 13.56 -7.00 -15.55
CA PRO A 191 13.55 -5.93 -16.53
C PRO A 191 12.65 -6.30 -17.73
N ASP A 192 12.01 -5.28 -18.29
CA ASP A 192 11.22 -5.34 -19.52
C ASP A 192 9.93 -6.18 -19.49
N VAL A 193 9.68 -7.07 -18.51
CA VAL A 193 8.42 -7.84 -18.46
C VAL A 193 7.21 -6.93 -18.39
N TRP A 194 7.19 -6.01 -17.43
CA TRP A 194 6.09 -5.07 -17.25
C TRP A 194 5.94 -4.13 -18.45
N ASN A 195 7.05 -3.53 -18.90
CA ASN A 195 7.03 -2.58 -20.01
C ASN A 195 6.61 -3.25 -21.32
N ASN A 196 7.04 -4.49 -21.55
CA ASN A 196 6.60 -5.27 -22.70
C ASN A 196 5.12 -5.60 -22.63
N ALA A 197 4.58 -5.94 -21.45
CA ALA A 197 3.14 -6.13 -21.28
C ALA A 197 2.36 -4.86 -21.66
N ILE A 198 2.78 -3.69 -21.16
CA ILE A 198 2.17 -2.40 -21.52
C ILE A 198 2.28 -2.12 -23.03
N GLN A 199 3.44 -2.38 -23.63
CA GLN A 199 3.65 -2.18 -25.07
C GLN A 199 2.80 -3.15 -25.90
N ASN A 200 2.65 -4.40 -25.46
CA ASN A 200 1.80 -5.41 -26.08
C ASN A 200 0.34 -4.99 -26.03
N MET A 201 -0.15 -4.50 -24.88
CA MET A 201 -1.51 -3.92 -24.77
C MET A 201 -1.71 -2.77 -25.76
N ARG A 202 -0.75 -1.85 -25.87
CA ARG A 202 -0.83 -0.72 -26.83
C ARG A 202 -0.84 -1.18 -28.28
N THR A 203 -0.05 -2.20 -28.61
CA THR A 203 0.16 -2.65 -29.98
C THR A 203 -0.99 -3.54 -30.47
N LYS A 204 -1.41 -4.51 -29.65
CA LYS A 204 -2.43 -5.51 -30.00
C LYS A 204 -3.77 -4.89 -30.37
N TYR A 205 -4.19 -3.85 -29.66
CA TYR A 205 -5.53 -3.24 -29.84
C TYR A 205 -5.49 -1.90 -30.59
N LYS A 206 -4.38 -1.59 -31.28
CA LYS A 206 -4.20 -0.31 -31.97
C LYS A 206 -5.28 -0.05 -33.03
N ASP A 207 -5.68 -1.09 -33.75
CA ASP A 207 -6.63 -0.99 -34.88
C ASP A 207 -8.07 -1.38 -34.49
N GLU A 208 -8.28 -1.95 -33.29
CA GLU A 208 -9.57 -2.44 -32.80
C GLU A 208 -10.20 -1.54 -31.72
N GLY A 209 -9.44 -0.55 -31.23
CA GLY A 209 -9.84 0.35 -30.15
C GLY A 209 -8.83 0.32 -29.02
N ALA A 210 -8.09 1.42 -28.86
CA ALA A 210 -6.95 1.47 -27.95
C ALA A 210 -7.35 1.24 -26.48
N ILE A 211 -6.54 0.45 -25.78
CA ILE A 211 -6.62 0.26 -24.33
C ILE A 211 -6.33 1.59 -23.63
N THR A 212 -7.19 1.96 -22.68
CA THR A 212 -6.96 3.13 -21.83
C THR A 212 -6.07 2.75 -20.65
N LEU A 213 -4.86 3.30 -20.61
CA LEU A 213 -3.91 3.11 -19.51
C LEU A 213 -4.04 4.27 -18.52
N LYS A 214 -4.28 3.98 -17.25
CA LYS A 214 -4.31 4.96 -16.14
C LYS A 214 -3.38 4.53 -15.01
N ASN A 215 -2.70 5.50 -14.40
CA ASN A 215 -1.89 5.28 -13.21
C ASN A 215 -2.46 6.05 -12.02
N LEU A 216 -2.61 5.37 -10.88
CA LEU A 216 -2.75 6.03 -9.59
C LEU A 216 -1.36 6.39 -9.08
N SER A 217 -0.99 7.67 -9.24
CA SER A 217 0.29 8.19 -8.76
C SER A 217 0.39 8.10 -7.25
N VAL A 218 1.53 7.58 -6.77
CA VAL A 218 1.88 7.55 -5.33
C VAL A 218 2.01 8.95 -4.72
N ASP A 219 2.31 9.96 -5.54
CA ASP A 219 2.44 11.35 -5.10
C ASP A 219 1.08 12.02 -4.84
N ILE A 220 0.00 11.39 -5.29
CA ILE A 220 -1.38 11.80 -5.00
C ILE A 220 -1.95 10.89 -3.90
N SER A 221 -1.82 9.58 -4.08
CA SER A 221 -2.55 8.59 -3.27
C SER A 221 -2.06 8.51 -1.82
N ARG A 222 -0.80 8.89 -1.53
CA ARG A 222 -0.25 9.01 -0.15
C ARG A 222 -0.93 10.07 0.70
N PHE A 223 -1.67 11.00 0.09
CA PHE A 223 -2.35 12.09 0.76
C PHE A 223 -3.84 11.79 1.01
N VAL A 224 -4.32 10.61 0.59
CA VAL A 224 -5.70 10.16 0.77
C VAL A 224 -5.70 8.95 1.70
N LEU A 225 -5.98 9.23 2.98
CA LEU A 225 -5.87 8.25 4.06
C LEU A 225 -7.27 7.78 4.51
N PHE A 226 -7.34 6.57 5.03
CA PHE A 226 -8.54 6.12 5.74
C PHE A 226 -8.71 6.90 7.04
N PRO A 227 -9.92 7.36 7.37
CA PRO A 227 -10.18 7.96 8.66
C PRO A 227 -10.17 6.88 9.75
N ASN A 228 -9.89 7.28 10.99
CA ASN A 228 -10.01 6.38 12.13
C ASN A 228 -11.48 5.95 12.32
N PRO A 229 -11.82 4.66 12.08
CA PRO A 229 -13.21 4.22 12.06
C PRO A 229 -13.89 4.34 13.42
N LYS A 230 -13.15 4.32 14.54
CA LYS A 230 -13.69 4.54 15.88
C LYS A 230 -14.14 5.99 16.09
N LYS A 231 -13.47 6.95 15.45
CA LYS A 231 -13.77 8.39 15.56
C LYS A 231 -14.89 8.84 14.62
N VAL A 232 -15.00 8.20 13.45
CA VAL A 232 -16.00 8.56 12.43
C VAL A 232 -17.20 7.61 12.35
N GLY A 233 -17.27 6.60 13.22
CA GLY A 233 -18.43 5.71 13.34
C GLY A 233 -18.57 4.66 12.23
N LEU A 234 -17.46 4.19 11.65
CA LEU A 234 -17.45 3.17 10.60
C LEU A 234 -17.41 1.76 11.21
N THR A 235 -18.56 1.29 11.73
CA THR A 235 -18.68 0.05 12.51
C THR A 235 -18.09 -1.19 11.83
N GLU A 236 -18.18 -1.30 10.50
CA GLU A 236 -17.64 -2.44 9.76
C GLU A 236 -16.11 -2.52 9.83
N LEU A 237 -15.43 -1.37 9.83
CA LEU A 237 -13.97 -1.27 9.98
C LEU A 237 -13.51 -1.38 11.44
N CYS A 238 -14.44 -1.28 12.40
CA CYS A 238 -14.17 -1.50 13.81
C CYS A 238 -14.15 -2.98 14.22
N GLN A 239 -14.42 -3.91 13.29
CA GLN A 239 -14.32 -5.35 13.60
C GLN A 239 -12.89 -5.69 14.06
N PRO A 240 -12.69 -6.50 15.12
CA PRO A 240 -11.39 -6.63 15.78
C PRO A 240 -10.22 -6.98 14.84
N LYS A 241 -10.42 -7.94 13.93
CA LYS A 241 -9.37 -8.35 12.98
C LYS A 241 -9.10 -7.29 11.93
N VAL A 242 -10.15 -6.72 11.33
CA VAL A 242 -10.05 -5.64 10.34
C VAL A 242 -9.34 -4.41 10.92
N TYR A 243 -9.75 -4.00 12.13
CA TYR A 243 -9.15 -2.87 12.83
C TYR A 243 -7.69 -3.15 13.21
N LYS A 244 -7.38 -4.39 13.62
CA LYS A 244 -6.01 -4.82 13.87
C LYS A 244 -5.13 -4.66 12.62
N CYS A 245 -5.60 -5.10 11.46
CA CYS A 245 -4.87 -4.93 10.19
C CYS A 245 -4.57 -3.45 9.90
N MET A 246 -5.56 -2.57 10.09
CA MET A 246 -5.39 -1.12 9.89
C MET A 246 -4.34 -0.53 10.84
N LYS A 247 -4.38 -0.95 12.11
CA LYS A 247 -3.43 -0.52 13.15
C LYS A 247 -2.00 -1.00 12.87
N GLU A 248 -1.85 -2.25 12.45
CA GLU A 248 -0.55 -2.82 12.08
C GLU A 248 0.03 -2.14 10.83
N ALA A 249 -0.81 -1.85 9.84
CA ALA A 249 -0.40 -1.13 8.63
C ALA A 249 0.14 0.27 8.97
N ILE A 250 -0.58 1.07 9.76
CA ILE A 250 -0.08 2.40 10.15
C ILE A 250 1.18 2.32 11.02
N ALA A 251 1.28 1.31 11.90
CA ALA A 251 2.47 1.10 12.71
C ALA A 251 3.70 0.85 11.82
N MET A 252 3.54 0.10 10.72
CA MET A 252 4.61 -0.11 9.73
C MET A 252 5.07 1.16 9.02
N PHE A 253 4.18 2.14 8.80
CA PHE A 253 4.57 3.44 8.27
C PHE A 253 5.31 4.26 9.34
N THR A 254 4.85 4.19 10.58
CA THR A 254 5.37 5.01 11.69
C THR A 254 6.68 4.48 12.27
N VAL A 255 7.08 3.22 12.02
CA VAL A 255 8.45 2.76 12.30
C VAL A 255 9.34 2.88 11.06
N SER A 256 10.58 3.35 11.22
CA SER A 256 11.52 3.45 10.10
C SER A 256 12.11 2.09 9.73
N ARG A 257 12.27 1.82 8.43
CA ARG A 257 13.04 0.66 7.92
C ARG A 257 14.52 0.80 8.23
N PRO A 258 15.28 -0.31 8.31
CA PRO A 258 16.72 -0.25 8.53
C PRO A 258 17.46 0.62 7.50
N PRO A 259 18.64 1.17 7.83
CA PRO A 259 19.48 1.90 6.89
C PRO A 259 20.14 0.93 5.91
N VAL A 260 19.42 0.62 4.83
CA VAL A 260 19.84 -0.21 3.70
C VAL A 260 19.37 0.46 2.41
N GLU A 261 19.99 0.12 1.28
CA GLU A 261 19.74 0.78 -0.01
C GLU A 261 18.26 0.78 -0.41
N TYR A 262 17.58 -0.35 -0.25
CA TYR A 262 16.13 -0.45 -0.53
C TYR A 262 15.26 0.23 0.55
N GLY A 263 15.83 0.56 1.71
CA GLY A 263 15.15 1.21 2.83
C GLY A 263 14.81 2.67 2.57
N LEU A 264 15.64 3.39 1.80
CA LEU A 264 15.43 4.81 1.44
C LEU A 264 14.02 5.03 0.88
N ARG A 265 13.65 4.26 -0.14
CA ARG A 265 12.39 4.45 -0.84
C ARG A 265 11.18 4.24 0.08
N VAL A 266 11.22 3.20 0.90
CA VAL A 266 10.13 2.90 1.84
C VAL A 266 10.02 4.02 2.87
N ASN A 267 11.15 4.44 3.42
CA ASN A 267 11.22 5.54 4.38
C ASN A 267 10.74 6.88 3.77
N THR A 268 10.97 7.15 2.49
CA THR A 268 10.39 8.33 1.80
C THR A 268 8.86 8.27 1.80
N GLY A 269 8.27 7.12 1.46
CA GLY A 269 6.82 6.94 1.51
C GLY A 269 6.28 7.08 2.93
N ASN A 270 6.93 6.42 3.89
CA ASN A 270 6.61 6.50 5.31
C ASN A 270 6.65 7.94 5.81
N SER A 271 7.70 8.70 5.52
CA SER A 271 7.81 10.10 5.93
C SER A 271 6.66 10.97 5.43
N ILE A 272 6.22 10.78 4.18
CA ILE A 272 5.07 11.51 3.63
C ILE A 272 3.78 11.16 4.38
N VAL A 273 3.51 9.86 4.59
CA VAL A 273 2.30 9.41 5.29
C VAL A 273 2.33 9.83 6.76
N VAL A 274 3.43 9.61 7.46
CA VAL A 274 3.60 9.94 8.88
C VAL A 274 3.48 11.44 9.12
N ALA A 275 3.98 12.27 8.20
CA ALA A 275 3.81 13.72 8.27
C ALA A 275 2.33 14.18 8.21
N GLN A 276 1.43 13.37 7.64
CA GLN A 276 -0.01 13.68 7.63
C GLN A 276 -0.68 13.25 8.94
N VAL A 277 -0.40 12.03 9.40
CA VAL A 277 -1.10 11.46 10.57
C VAL A 277 -0.54 11.98 11.90
N TYR A 278 0.71 12.42 11.93
CA TYR A 278 1.37 12.87 13.15
C TYR A 278 2.12 14.20 12.97
N THR A 279 1.50 15.26 13.48
CA THR A 279 1.97 16.65 13.33
C THR A 279 2.41 17.29 14.64
N ASN A 280 2.06 16.70 15.79
CA ASN A 280 2.26 17.31 17.11
C ASN A 280 3.44 16.70 17.86
N TYR A 281 4.65 17.12 17.50
CA TYR A 281 5.89 16.69 18.17
C TYR A 281 6.10 17.48 19.47
N LYS A 282 5.76 16.88 20.61
CA LYS A 282 5.96 17.48 21.93
C LYS A 282 7.45 17.48 22.27
N LYS A 283 8.05 18.66 22.51
CA LYS A 283 9.47 18.82 22.88
C LYS A 283 9.74 18.42 24.35
N ASP A 284 9.43 17.18 24.70
CA ASP A 284 9.65 16.58 26.01
C ASP A 284 10.76 15.49 25.96
N GLU A 285 10.88 14.68 27.01
CA GLU A 285 11.88 13.61 27.11
C GLU A 285 11.81 12.62 25.94
N THR A 286 10.63 12.35 25.40
CA THR A 286 10.45 11.41 24.28
C THR A 286 11.00 11.99 22.96
N TYR A 287 10.94 13.31 22.80
CA TYR A 287 11.54 14.00 21.65
C TYR A 287 13.06 13.98 21.73
N VAL A 288 13.62 14.26 22.91
CA VAL A 288 15.07 14.17 23.14
C VAL A 288 15.57 12.74 22.90
N TYR A 289 14.82 11.75 23.38
CA TYR A 289 15.09 10.34 23.08
C TYR A 289 15.03 10.06 21.57
N GLY A 290 14.01 10.53 20.87
CA GLY A 290 13.88 10.39 19.41
C GLY A 290 15.09 10.94 18.65
N LEU A 291 15.61 12.12 19.04
CA LEU A 291 16.83 12.67 18.44
C LEU A 291 18.05 11.76 18.67
N SER A 292 18.16 11.14 19.84
CA SER A 292 19.23 10.19 20.14
C SER A 292 19.13 8.90 19.29
N VAL A 293 17.91 8.43 19.01
CA VAL A 293 17.67 7.27 18.14
C VAL A 293 17.98 7.63 16.69
N LEU A 294 17.59 8.83 16.23
CA LEU A 294 17.94 9.32 14.90
C LEU A 294 19.45 9.42 14.73
N LYS A 295 20.18 9.88 15.76
CA LYS A 295 21.65 9.88 15.75
C LYS A 295 22.22 8.48 15.53
N GLN A 296 21.73 7.48 16.26
CA GLN A 296 22.15 6.09 16.09
C GLN A 296 21.88 5.57 14.67
N TYR A 297 20.71 5.91 14.11
CA TYR A 297 20.35 5.55 12.74
C TYR A 297 21.30 6.20 11.72
N MET A 298 21.58 7.50 11.88
CA MET A 298 22.51 8.25 11.04
C MET A 298 23.91 7.64 11.07
N ASP A 299 24.42 7.32 12.25
CA ASP A 299 25.75 6.72 12.41
C ASP A 299 25.83 5.36 11.72
N LEU A 300 24.79 4.55 11.85
CA LEU A 300 24.70 3.27 11.15
C LEU A 300 24.62 3.46 9.63
N ALA A 301 23.85 4.41 9.13
CA ALA A 301 23.75 4.72 7.70
C ALA A 301 25.09 5.21 7.13
N ILE A 302 25.78 6.11 7.84
CA ILE A 302 27.10 6.62 7.47
C ILE A 302 28.14 5.50 7.44
N SER A 303 28.12 4.59 8.43
CA SER A 303 29.03 3.43 8.45
C SER A 303 28.85 2.49 7.26
N LYS A 304 27.67 2.53 6.62
CA LYS A 304 27.32 1.78 5.42
C LYS A 304 27.53 2.57 4.12
N ASN A 305 28.14 3.75 4.19
CA ASN A 305 28.33 4.67 3.07
C ASN A 305 27.02 5.09 2.38
N LEU A 306 25.90 5.17 3.11
CA LEU A 306 24.63 5.62 2.57
C LEU A 306 24.57 7.15 2.48
N SER A 307 23.86 7.66 1.46
CA SER A 307 23.67 9.10 1.26
C SER A 307 22.79 9.72 2.36
N ILE A 308 22.86 11.06 2.48
CA ILE A 308 22.03 11.84 3.42
C ILE A 308 20.54 11.53 3.35
N GLU A 309 20.06 11.24 2.14
CA GLU A 309 18.64 10.96 1.88
C GLU A 309 18.15 9.74 2.66
N HIS A 310 19.02 8.75 2.93
CA HIS A 310 18.66 7.51 3.63
C HIS A 310 18.27 7.74 5.10
N TYR A 311 18.94 8.66 5.77
CA TYR A 311 18.63 8.98 7.16
C TYR A 311 17.69 10.19 7.29
N GLU A 312 17.69 11.11 6.32
CA GLU A 312 16.67 12.17 6.26
C GLU A 312 15.26 11.59 6.05
N SER A 313 15.10 10.62 5.14
CA SER A 313 13.82 9.94 4.91
C SER A 313 13.33 9.09 6.08
N ALA A 314 14.23 8.69 6.99
CA ALA A 314 13.89 7.93 8.18
C ALA A 314 13.48 8.82 9.37
N ALA A 315 13.80 10.12 9.33
CA ALA A 315 13.71 11.00 10.48
C ALA A 315 12.28 11.17 11.01
N ILE A 316 11.29 11.41 10.14
CA ILE A 316 9.89 11.60 10.55
C ILE A 316 9.33 10.33 11.23
N PRO A 317 9.42 9.11 10.63
CA PRO A 317 8.99 7.89 11.30
C PRO A 317 9.69 7.65 12.65
N ILE A 318 11.02 7.80 12.72
CA ILE A 318 11.76 7.60 13.99
C ILE A 318 11.23 8.54 15.07
N MET A 319 11.14 9.83 14.75
CA MET A 319 10.68 10.85 15.70
C MET A 319 9.23 10.62 16.13
N ALA A 320 8.35 10.25 15.19
CA ALA A 320 6.94 9.96 15.48
C ALA A 320 6.80 8.73 16.39
N ALA A 321 7.48 7.61 16.06
CA ALA A 321 7.47 6.41 16.89
C ALA A 321 7.93 6.71 18.33
N CYS A 322 9.02 7.45 18.49
CA CYS A 322 9.52 7.82 19.81
C CYS A 322 8.59 8.76 20.56
N ASN A 323 8.02 9.80 19.91
CA ASN A 323 7.11 10.74 20.56
C ASN A 323 5.73 10.13 20.88
N MET A 324 5.38 9.02 20.21
CA MET A 324 4.29 8.12 20.58
C MET A 324 4.66 7.10 21.69
N GLY A 325 5.84 7.21 22.31
CA GLY A 325 6.27 6.37 23.42
C GLY A 325 6.99 5.07 23.03
N GLY A 326 7.33 4.89 21.76
CA GLY A 326 8.10 3.75 21.28
C GLY A 326 9.58 3.82 21.69
N VAL A 327 10.10 2.74 22.27
CA VAL A 327 11.51 2.61 22.68
C VAL A 327 12.18 1.57 21.78
N TYR A 328 12.99 2.02 20.82
CA TYR A 328 13.75 1.14 19.95
C TYR A 328 14.74 0.28 20.73
N ILE A 329 14.82 -1.01 20.37
CA ILE A 329 15.91 -1.89 20.80
C ILE A 329 17.19 -1.42 20.10
N PRO A 330 18.31 -1.23 20.81
CA PRO A 330 19.55 -0.72 20.21
C PRO A 330 19.95 -1.46 18.92
N GLY A 331 20.14 -0.71 17.84
CA GLY A 331 20.53 -1.23 16.52
C GLY A 331 19.42 -1.96 15.73
N LYS A 332 18.22 -2.12 16.29
CA LYS A 332 17.06 -2.68 15.57
C LYS A 332 16.18 -1.54 15.05
N PHE A 333 15.98 -1.49 13.74
CA PHE A 333 15.13 -0.50 13.09
C PHE A 333 14.17 -1.21 12.15
N GLY A 334 12.87 -0.96 12.29
CA GLY A 334 11.82 -1.52 11.43
C GLY A 334 11.98 -3.01 11.19
N TYR A 335 11.50 -3.46 10.03
CA TYR A 335 11.54 -4.87 9.64
C TYR A 335 12.11 -5.04 8.25
N LEU A 336 12.77 -6.17 8.03
CA LEU A 336 13.18 -6.59 6.69
C LEU A 336 11.96 -7.02 5.88
N PRO A 337 11.93 -6.80 4.56
CA PRO A 337 10.82 -7.22 3.70
C PRO A 337 10.51 -8.72 3.75
N THR A 338 11.48 -9.54 4.17
CA THR A 338 11.35 -11.00 4.29
C THR A 338 10.82 -11.46 5.65
N ASP A 339 10.65 -10.56 6.62
CA ASP A 339 10.23 -10.92 7.97
C ASP A 339 8.71 -10.77 8.13
N LYS A 340 8.00 -11.87 7.87
CA LYS A 340 6.54 -11.97 7.93
C LYS A 340 5.98 -11.58 9.31
N LEU A 341 6.63 -12.03 10.38
CA LEU A 341 6.16 -11.88 11.77
C LEU A 341 6.47 -10.51 12.36
N ALA A 342 7.47 -9.83 11.82
CA ALA A 342 7.92 -8.56 12.37
C ALA A 342 6.94 -7.40 12.12
N LYS A 343 6.08 -7.53 11.11
CA LYS A 343 4.94 -6.61 10.91
C LYS A 343 3.93 -6.64 12.05
N GLU A 344 3.66 -7.83 12.59
CA GLU A 344 2.65 -8.06 13.62
C GLU A 344 3.14 -7.69 15.03
N THR A 345 4.45 -7.84 15.26
CA THR A 345 5.04 -7.82 16.62
C THR A 345 5.68 -6.50 17.00
N ILE A 346 5.85 -5.60 16.02
CA ILE A 346 6.64 -4.39 16.15
C ILE A 346 8.03 -4.66 16.75
N GLY A 347 8.67 -5.76 16.31
CA GLY A 347 9.86 -6.34 16.94
C GLY A 347 11.14 -5.47 16.97
N CYS A 348 11.08 -4.24 16.45
CA CYS A 348 12.14 -3.24 16.58
C CYS A 348 12.03 -2.42 17.87
N LEU A 349 10.87 -2.42 18.54
CA LEU A 349 10.64 -1.76 19.82
C LEU A 349 10.73 -2.75 20.98
N THR A 350 10.97 -2.25 22.20
CA THR A 350 10.87 -3.06 23.43
C THR A 350 9.41 -3.50 23.65
N PRO A 351 9.16 -4.72 24.17
CA PRO A 351 7.81 -5.23 24.36
C PRO A 351 6.89 -4.30 25.16
N GLU A 352 7.42 -3.66 26.20
CA GLU A 352 6.68 -2.73 27.06
C GLU A 352 6.27 -1.47 26.29
N SER A 353 7.20 -0.89 25.52
CA SER A 353 6.95 0.32 24.74
C SER A 353 6.07 0.08 23.51
N ALA A 354 6.11 -1.13 22.92
CA ALA A 354 5.30 -1.47 21.74
C ALA A 354 3.80 -1.34 22.04
N LYS A 355 3.38 -1.72 23.26
CA LYS A 355 2.00 -1.54 23.70
C LYS A 355 1.64 -0.05 23.79
N THR A 356 2.44 0.76 24.49
CA THR A 356 2.20 2.21 24.62
C THR A 356 2.16 2.91 23.26
N PHE A 357 3.09 2.54 22.38
CA PHE A 357 3.12 3.02 21.00
C PHE A 357 1.83 2.67 20.24
N LEU A 358 1.40 1.41 20.29
CA LEU A 358 0.16 0.96 19.64
C LEU A 358 -1.09 1.63 20.22
N ASP A 359 -1.14 1.87 21.53
CA ASP A 359 -2.25 2.58 22.19
C ASP A 359 -2.31 4.04 21.68
N ASN A 360 -1.18 4.72 21.55
CA ASN A 360 -1.12 6.09 20.98
C ASN A 360 -1.44 6.13 19.47
N ILE A 361 -1.12 5.08 18.72
CA ILE A 361 -1.55 4.94 17.33
C ILE A 361 -3.09 4.91 17.22
N GLU A 362 -3.81 4.30 18.17
CA GLU A 362 -5.29 4.26 18.15
C GLU A 362 -5.92 5.65 18.26
N GLU A 363 -5.18 6.62 18.80
CA GLU A 363 -5.61 8.01 18.97
C GLU A 363 -5.38 8.88 17.73
N LEU A 364 -4.87 8.35 16.62
CA LEU A 364 -4.73 9.10 15.36
C LEU A 364 -6.09 9.40 14.73
N ASP A 365 -6.19 10.49 13.96
CA ASP A 365 -7.42 10.84 13.22
C ASP A 365 -7.53 10.10 11.88
N GLU A 366 -6.38 9.80 11.28
CA GLU A 366 -6.23 9.10 10.00
C GLU A 366 -5.22 7.96 10.17
N PHE A 367 -5.36 6.93 9.35
CA PHE A 367 -4.51 5.74 9.36
C PHE A 367 -3.76 5.58 8.04
N THR A 368 -3.89 4.41 7.42
CA THR A 368 -3.15 4.00 6.23
C THR A 368 -3.71 4.65 4.96
N PRO A 369 -2.90 4.81 3.90
CA PRO A 369 -3.39 5.21 2.59
C PRO A 369 -4.43 4.24 2.02
N ALA A 370 -5.26 4.73 1.10
CA ALA A 370 -6.34 3.97 0.47
C ALA A 370 -6.02 3.55 -0.99
N TYR A 371 -4.79 3.11 -1.28
CA TYR A 371 -4.29 2.96 -2.65
C TYR A 371 -5.20 2.09 -3.51
N ASP A 372 -5.49 0.88 -3.05
CA ASP A 372 -6.21 -0.11 -3.85
C ASP A 372 -7.69 0.20 -4.02
N VAL A 373 -8.29 0.77 -2.98
CA VAL A 373 -9.67 1.26 -3.04
C VAL A 373 -9.78 2.39 -4.08
N LEU A 374 -8.85 3.35 -4.05
CA LEU A 374 -8.86 4.48 -4.99
C LEU A 374 -8.58 4.04 -6.42
N ALA A 375 -7.70 3.06 -6.63
CA ALA A 375 -7.42 2.51 -7.96
C ALA A 375 -8.68 1.90 -8.59
N CYS A 376 -9.41 1.11 -7.82
CA CYS A 376 -10.71 0.57 -8.23
C CYS A 376 -11.70 1.69 -8.56
N LEU A 377 -11.83 2.69 -7.69
CA LEU A 377 -12.75 3.82 -7.91
C LEU A 377 -12.42 4.61 -9.18
N ILE A 378 -11.13 4.85 -9.49
CA ILE A 378 -10.70 5.48 -10.75
C ILE A 378 -11.12 4.64 -11.96
N GLY A 379 -10.98 3.31 -11.85
CA GLY A 379 -11.42 2.38 -12.88
C GLY A 379 -12.93 2.45 -13.13
N ILE A 380 -13.71 2.29 -12.06
CA ILE A 380 -15.17 2.14 -12.08
C ILE A 380 -15.89 3.46 -12.39
N LEU A 381 -15.53 4.54 -11.71
CA LEU A 381 -16.20 5.85 -11.82
C LEU A 381 -15.64 6.73 -12.94
N ASN A 382 -14.61 6.24 -13.65
CA ASN A 382 -13.93 6.94 -14.72
C ASN A 382 -13.35 8.31 -14.32
N LEU A 383 -12.84 8.40 -13.09
CA LEU A 383 -12.20 9.60 -12.52
C LEU A 383 -10.88 9.95 -13.20
#